data_AF-A0A937UG47-F1
#
_entry.id   AF-A0A937UG47-F1
#
_cell.length_a   1.000
_cell.length_b   1.000
_cell.length_c   1.000
_cell.angle_alpha   90.00
_cell.angle_beta   90.00
_cell.angle_gamma   90.00
#
_symmetry.space_group_name_H-M   'P 1'
#
loop_
_entity.id
_entity.type
_entity.pdbx_description
1 polymer ?
#
loop_
_entity_poly.entity_id
_entity_poly.type
_entity_poly.pdbx_seq_one_letter_code
_entity_poly.pdbx_strand_id
1 'polypeptide(L)' 'MQTINRQYVVDDQNTKIAVQIPIETFERIEEILENYALVQLMKENEGEEILGINEAKAFYNQLEKAH' A
#
# COMPACT_ATOMS: atom_id res chain seq x y z
N MET A 1 11.48 -14.82 -11.72
CA MET A 1 10.16 -14.40 -11.18
C MET A 1 9.52 -15.65 -10.60
N GLN A 2 9.11 -15.63 -9.32
CA GLN A 2 8.37 -16.74 -8.75
C GLN A 2 7.01 -16.82 -9.45
N THR A 3 6.59 -18.01 -9.87
CA THR A 3 5.26 -18.22 -10.45
C THR A 3 4.23 -18.09 -9.33
N ILE A 4 3.35 -17.09 -9.42
CA ILE A 4 2.21 -16.96 -8.51
C ILE A 4 1.25 -18.12 -8.79
N ASN A 5 1.08 -19.00 -7.80
CA ASN A 5 0.08 -20.06 -7.84
C ASN A 5 -1.31 -19.42 -7.76
N ARG A 6 -2.02 -19.40 -8.88
CA ARG A 6 -3.31 -18.71 -9.03
C ARG A 6 -4.34 -19.61 -9.68
N GLN A 7 -5.58 -19.46 -9.23
CA GLN A 7 -6.75 -20.06 -9.85
C GLN A 7 -7.70 -18.97 -10.29
N TYR A 8 -8.45 -19.19 -11.37
CA TYR A 8 -9.44 -18.23 -11.84
C TYR A 8 -10.83 -18.72 -11.47
N VAL A 9 -11.64 -17.82 -10.93
CA VAL A 9 -13.08 -18.02 -10.80
C VAL A 9 -13.71 -17.49 -12.08
N VAL A 10 -14.50 -18.33 -12.75
CA VAL A 10 -15.19 -17.99 -14.00
C VAL A 10 -16.70 -17.98 -13.81
N ASP A 11 -17.40 -17.15 -14.58
CA ASP A 11 -18.86 -17.17 -14.67
C ASP A 11 -19.37 -18.23 -15.68
N ASP A 12 -20.68 -18.29 -15.87
CA ASP A 12 -21.34 -19.24 -16.79
C ASP A 12 -20.94 -19.06 -18.27
N GLN A 13 -20.38 -17.90 -18.63
CA GLN A 13 -19.87 -17.61 -19.97
C GLN A 13 -18.36 -17.84 -20.08
N ASN A 14 -17.75 -18.49 -19.08
CA ASN A 14 -16.31 -18.71 -18.97
C ASN A 14 -15.49 -17.41 -18.89
N THR A 15 -16.11 -16.32 -18.42
CA THR A 15 -15.44 -15.04 -18.19
C THR A 15 -14.78 -15.06 -16.82
N LYS A 16 -13.51 -14.68 -16.74
CA LYS A 16 -12.77 -14.60 -15.47
C LYS A 16 -13.28 -13.40 -14.67
N ILE A 17 -13.86 -13.65 -13.50
CA ILE A 17 -14.43 -12.62 -12.62
C ILE A 17 -13.63 -12.42 -11.34
N ALA A 18 -12.84 -13.41 -10.93
CA ALA A 18 -11.93 -13.28 -9.79
C ALA A 18 -10.70 -14.17 -9.95
N VAL A 19 -9.68 -13.89 -9.13
CA VAL A 19 -8.49 -14.71 -8.98
C VAL A 19 -8.38 -15.13 -7.52
N GLN A 20 -8.11 -16.42 -7.30
CA GLN A 20 -7.73 -16.94 -5.98
C GLN A 20 -6.23 -17.18 -5.96
N ILE A 21 -5.59 -16.69 -4.91
CA ILE A 21 -4.16 -16.89 -4.60
C ILE A 21 -4.03 -17.21 -3.11
N PRO A 22 -2.93 -17.87 -2.68
CA PRO A 22 -2.64 -18.02 -1.25
C PRO A 22 -2.62 -16.65 -0.56
N ILE A 23 -3.15 -16.59 0.65
CA ILE A 23 -3.24 -15.32 1.41
C ILE A 23 -1.87 -14.66 1.59
N GLU A 24 -0.84 -15.44 1.92
CA GLU A 24 0.54 -14.96 2.05
C GLU A 24 1.07 -14.33 0.76
N THR A 25 0.60 -14.80 -0.40
CA THR A 25 0.97 -14.22 -1.69
C THR A 25 0.25 -12.90 -1.93
N PHE A 26 -1.02 -12.79 -1.53
CA PHE A 26 -1.75 -11.53 -1.57
C PHE A 26 -1.10 -10.47 -0.68
N GLU A 27 -0.85 -10.80 0.59
CA GLU A 27 -0.23 -9.90 1.56
C GLU A 27 1.14 -9.40 1.09
N ARG A 28 1.96 -10.28 0.50
CA ARG A 28 3.25 -9.89 -0.06
C ARG A 28 3.13 -8.97 -1.28
N ILE A 29 2.06 -9.10 -2.06
CA ILE A 29 1.78 -8.17 -3.17
C ILE A 29 1.41 -6.79 -2.59
N GLU A 30 0.55 -6.74 -1.57
CA GLU A 30 0.19 -5.49 -0.90
C GLU A 30 1.42 -4.81 -0.29
N GLU A 31 2.23 -5.54 0.48
CA GLU A 31 3.44 -5.01 1.10
C GLU A 31 4.38 -4.36 0.06
N ILE A 32 4.59 -5.01 -1.09
CA ILE A 32 5.44 -4.47 -2.15
C ILE A 32 4.85 -3.19 -2.73
N LEU A 33 3.53 -3.16 -2.98
CA LEU A 33 2.86 -1.99 -3.55
C LEU A 33 2.85 -0.81 -2.57
N GLU A 34 2.54 -1.06 -1.30
CA GLU A 34 2.54 -0.07 -0.23
C GLU A 34 3.94 0.49 0.01
N ASN A 35 4.96 -0.36 0.11
CA ASN A 35 6.34 0.07 0.27
C ASN A 35 6.80 0.93 -0.91
N TYR A 36 6.43 0.55 -2.14
CA TYR A 36 6.74 1.37 -3.31
C TYR A 36 6.05 2.73 -3.26
N ALA A 37 4.75 2.76 -2.98
CA ALA A 37 3.98 4.00 -2.86
C ALA A 37 4.55 4.91 -1.76
N LEU A 38 4.87 4.35 -0.59
CA LEU A 38 5.48 5.08 0.52
C LEU A 38 6.82 5.72 0.11
N VAL A 39 7.69 4.98 -0.59
CA VAL A 39 8.95 5.54 -1.10
C VAL A 39 8.72 6.69 -2.08
N GLN A 40 7.71 6.60 -2.94
CA GLN A 40 7.39 7.72 -3.84
C GLN A 40 6.90 8.94 -3.07
N LEU A 41 6.01 8.76 -2.08
CA LEU A 41 5.55 9.84 -1.20
C LEU A 41 6.72 10.49 -0.45
N MET A 42 7.67 9.69 0.06
CA MET A 42 8.87 10.23 0.72
C MET A 42 9.75 11.04 -0.25
N LYS A 43 9.85 10.62 -1.52
CA LYS A 43 10.61 11.36 -2.55
C LYS A 43 9.93 12.65 -2.98
N GLU A 44 8.60 12.65 -3.06
CA GLU A 44 7.82 13.86 -3.36
C GLU A 44 8.04 14.96 -2.30
N ASN A 45 8.28 14.55 -1.05
CA ASN A 45 8.60 15.45 0.05
C ASN A 45 10.12 15.59 0.31
N GLU A 46 10.96 15.14 -0.63
CA GLU A 46 12.42 15.24 -0.49
C GLU A 46 12.86 16.71 -0.53
N GLY A 47 13.47 17.19 0.56
CA GLY A 47 13.85 18.59 0.73
C GLY A 47 12.88 19.43 1.56
N GLU A 48 11.76 18.86 2.00
CA GLU A 48 10.93 19.48 3.03
C GLU A 48 11.66 19.52 4.39
N GLU A 49 11.18 20.41 5.27
CA GLU A 49 11.76 20.57 6.60
C GLU A 49 11.59 19.31 7.44
N ILE A 50 12.71 18.79 7.96
CA ILE A 50 12.70 17.68 8.91
C ILE A 50 12.50 18.25 10.31
N LEU A 51 11.30 18.09 10.85
CA LEU A 51 10.96 18.54 12.20
C LEU A 51 11.57 17.66 13.28
N GLY A 52 12.05 18.28 14.36
CA GLY A 52 12.40 17.55 15.57
C GLY A 52 11.17 16.90 16.21
N ILE A 53 11.36 15.85 17.01
CA ILE A 53 10.23 15.09 17.58
C ILE A 53 9.23 15.94 18.40
N ASN A 54 9.71 17.02 19.05
CA ASN A 54 8.83 17.92 19.80
C ASN A 54 8.01 18.83 18.87
N GLU A 55 8.63 19.34 17.81
CA GLU A 55 7.97 20.19 16.80
C GLU A 55 6.98 19.39 15.97
N ALA A 56 7.36 18.17 15.56
CA ALA A 56 6.48 17.25 14.85
C ALA A 56 5.21 16.92 15.67
N LYS A 57 5.35 16.67 16.98
CA LYS A 57 4.20 16.45 17.88
C LYS A 57 3.33 17.69 18.02
N ALA A 58 3.93 18.87 18.15
CA ALA A 58 3.19 20.12 18.25
C ALA A 58 2.39 20.40 16.97
N PHE A 59 3.02 20.25 15.80
CA PHE A 59 2.39 20.39 14.49
C PHE A 59 1.25 19.39 14.30
N TYR A 60 1.49 18.10 14.59
CA TYR A 60 0.46 17.05 14.46
C TYR A 60 -0.78 17.31 15.31
N ASN A 61 -0.62 17.88 16.51
CA ASN A 61 -1.75 18.22 17.38
C ASN A 61 -2.62 19.38 16.85
N GLN A 62 -2.10 20.20 15.94
CA GLN A 62 -2.82 21.32 15.34
C GLN A 62 -3.59 20.94 14.07
N LEU A 63 -3.31 19.76 13.49
CA LEU A 63 -4.00 19.28 12.30
C LEU A 63 -5.46 18.94 12.62
N GLU A 64 -6.37 19.30 11.72
CA GLU A 64 -7.75 18.79 11.77
C GLU A 64 -7.73 17.27 11.69
N LYS A 65 -8.32 16.63 12.71
CA LYS A 65 -8.40 15.18 12.77
C LYS A 65 -9.66 14.75 12.05
N ALA A 66 -9.53 13.81 11.12
CA ALA A 66 -10.67 13.15 10.52
C ALA A 66 -11.58 12.61 11.66
N HIS A 67 -12.83 13.08 11.67
CA HIS A 67 -13.87 12.67 12.61
C HIS A 67 -14.41 11.28 12.27
#